data_AF-X1RRC9-F1
#
_entry.id   AF-X1RRC9-F1
#
_cell.length_a   1.000
_cell.length_b   1.000
_cell.length_c   1.000
_cell.angle_alpha   90.00
_cell.angle_beta   90.00
_cell.angle_gamma   90.00
#
_symmetry.space_group_name_H-M   'P 1'
#
loop_
_entity.id
_entity.type
_entity.pdbx_description
1 polymer ?
#
loop_
_entity_poly.entity_id
_entity_poly.type
_entity_poly.pdbx_seq_one_letter_code
_entity_poly.pdbx_strand_id
1 'polypeptide(L)'
;MAFCESSDVLTNLNMAESEVPTSLLTKAVIKADAEIRAAFSSDLLAALDALETTPAIIKSLSEDIAAYYVMRGLYSGKMPSTNEWIDRYKEAKETLKDIAEGTKQIEGITLKVGAIQSSTSGYNRTFNELDETNWEVDPNKIGDLE
;
A
#
# COMPACT_ATOMS: atom_id res chain seq x y z
N MET A 1 -12.23 14.63 5.38
CA MET A 1 -11.42 15.12 4.25
C MET A 1 -11.18 13.98 3.27
N ALA A 2 -11.04 14.32 1.99
CA ALA A 2 -10.54 13.37 0.99
C ALA A 2 -9.03 13.18 1.16
N PHE A 3 -8.51 11.99 0.87
CA PHE A 3 -7.09 11.70 1.00
C PHE A 3 -6.26 12.13 -0.22
N CYS A 4 -6.90 12.32 -1.37
CA CYS A 4 -6.31 12.89 -2.58
C CYS A 4 -7.29 13.86 -3.26
N GLU A 5 -6.76 14.76 -4.08
CA GLU A 5 -7.53 15.67 -4.93
C GLU A 5 -7.67 15.13 -6.35
N SER A 6 -8.64 15.64 -7.11
CA SER A 6 -8.81 15.25 -8.52
C SER A 6 -7.60 15.61 -9.39
N SER A 7 -6.89 16.68 -9.05
CA SER A 7 -5.63 17.11 -9.68
C SER A 7 -4.50 16.10 -9.46
N ASP A 8 -4.41 15.52 -8.27
CA ASP A 8 -3.42 14.48 -7.94
C ASP A 8 -3.66 13.23 -8.81
N VAL A 9 -4.92 12.79 -8.93
CA VAL A 9 -5.31 11.64 -9.76
C VAL A 9 -4.98 11.87 -11.23
N LEU A 10 -5.26 13.06 -11.76
CA LEU A 10 -4.92 13.43 -13.14
C LEU A 10 -3.41 13.45 -13.38
N THR A 11 -2.65 13.93 -12.40
CA THR A 11 -1.18 13.92 -12.45
C THR A 11 -0.65 12.48 -12.47
N ASN A 12 -1.17 11.59 -11.62
CA ASN A 12 -0.79 10.17 -11.61
C ASN A 12 -1.13 9.47 -12.93
N LEU A 13 -2.29 9.80 -13.52
CA LEU A 13 -2.72 9.27 -14.82
C LEU A 13 -2.01 9.89 -16.02
N ASN A 14 -1.26 10.98 -15.81
CA ASN A 14 -0.69 11.82 -16.87
C ASN A 14 -1.76 12.24 -17.91
N MET A 15 -2.93 12.66 -17.41
CA MET A 15 -4.09 13.08 -18.21
C MET A 15 -4.48 14.54 -17.91
N ALA A 16 -5.03 15.24 -18.90
CA ALA A 16 -5.60 16.56 -18.72
C ALA A 16 -7.04 16.51 -18.19
N GLU A 17 -7.49 17.57 -17.51
CA GLU A 17 -8.88 17.70 -17.01
C GLU A 17 -9.94 17.56 -18.12
N SER A 18 -9.60 17.90 -19.37
CA SER A 18 -10.50 17.76 -20.51
C SER A 18 -10.72 16.32 -20.96
N GLU A 19 -9.83 15.40 -20.59
CA GLU A 19 -9.86 14.00 -21.02
C GLU A 19 -10.73 13.12 -20.12
N VAL A 20 -10.97 13.57 -18.89
CA VAL A 20 -11.72 12.80 -17.88
C VAL A 20 -12.93 13.61 -17.39
N PRO A 21 -14.15 13.07 -17.48
CA PRO A 21 -15.33 13.76 -16.95
C PRO A 21 -15.16 14.05 -15.45
N THR A 22 -15.39 15.30 -15.03
CA THR A 22 -15.27 15.71 -13.62
C THR A 22 -16.13 14.85 -12.70
N SER A 23 -17.34 14.47 -13.14
CA SER A 23 -18.23 13.60 -12.38
C SER A 23 -17.68 12.18 -12.17
N LEU A 24 -16.83 11.70 -13.08
CA LEU A 24 -16.12 10.42 -12.94
C LEU A 24 -14.97 10.55 -11.93
N LEU A 25 -14.17 11.61 -12.04
CA LEU A 25 -13.08 11.91 -11.08
C LEU A 25 -13.61 12.02 -9.66
N THR A 26 -14.65 12.82 -9.44
CA THR A 26 -15.26 12.98 -8.11
C THR A 26 -15.76 11.65 -7.56
N LYS A 27 -16.40 10.82 -8.39
CA LYS A 27 -16.85 9.49 -7.95
C LYS A 27 -15.69 8.55 -7.65
N ALA A 28 -14.59 8.61 -8.40
CA ALA A 28 -13.41 7.80 -8.18
C ALA A 28 -12.72 8.14 -6.85
N VAL A 29 -12.53 9.44 -6.58
CA VAL A 29 -11.96 9.91 -5.30
C VAL A 29 -12.84 9.48 -4.11
N ILE A 30 -14.16 9.68 -4.19
CA ILE A 30 -15.09 9.26 -3.12
C ILE A 30 -15.00 7.75 -2.87
N LYS A 31 -14.85 6.94 -3.92
CA LYS A 31 -14.70 5.49 -3.79
C LYS A 31 -13.36 5.11 -3.16
N ALA A 32 -12.27 5.74 -3.58
CA ALA A 32 -10.95 5.50 -3.02
C ALA A 32 -10.92 5.83 -1.52
N ASP A 33 -11.47 6.98 -1.13
CA ASP A 33 -11.57 7.37 0.27
C ASP A 33 -12.40 6.39 1.10
N ALA A 34 -13.55 5.98 0.57
CA ALA A 34 -14.41 5.00 1.25
C ALA A 34 -13.71 3.65 1.41
N GLU A 35 -12.94 3.21 0.41
CA GLU A 35 -12.21 1.94 0.44
C GLU A 35 -11.06 1.98 1.46
N ILE A 36 -10.28 3.06 1.49
CA ILE A 36 -9.23 3.27 2.51
C ILE A 36 -9.84 3.33 3.91
N ARG A 37 -10.92 4.10 4.08
CA ARG A 37 -11.60 4.22 5.38
C ARG A 37 -12.18 2.89 5.86
N ALA A 38 -12.69 2.06 4.95
CA ALA A 38 -13.21 0.74 5.29
C ALA A 38 -12.12 -0.27 5.65
N ALA A 39 -10.88 -0.09 5.16
CA ALA A 39 -9.76 -0.97 5.47
C ALA A 39 -9.18 -0.74 6.87
N PHE A 40 -9.36 0.46 7.42
CA PHE A 40 -8.72 0.87 8.68
C PHE A 40 -9.61 0.69 9.90
N SER A 41 -8.99 0.36 11.03
CA SER A 41 -9.68 0.31 12.32
C SER A 41 -10.09 1.72 12.78
N SER A 42 -11.07 1.81 13.68
CA SER A 42 -11.51 3.09 14.26
C SER A 42 -10.36 3.87 14.90
N ASP A 43 -9.43 3.17 15.54
CA ASP A 43 -8.28 3.79 16.22
C ASP A 43 -7.29 4.36 15.21
N LEU A 44 -7.06 3.65 14.10
CA LEU A 44 -6.17 4.12 13.04
C LEU A 44 -6.79 5.30 12.28
N LEU A 45 -8.10 5.28 12.07
CA LEU A 45 -8.83 6.41 11.51
C LEU A 45 -8.78 7.64 12.42
N ALA A 46 -8.98 7.46 13.73
CA ALA A 46 -8.90 8.55 14.69
C ALA A 46 -7.49 9.16 14.73
N ALA A 47 -6.44 8.32 14.66
CA ALA A 47 -5.07 8.80 14.59
C ALA A 47 -4.77 9.54 13.28
N LEU A 48 -5.32 9.07 12.16
CA LEU A 48 -5.18 9.71 10.85
C LEU A 48 -5.93 11.05 10.78
N ASP A 49 -7.14 11.13 11.32
CA ASP A 49 -7.94 12.36 11.38
C ASP A 49 -7.36 13.36 12.40
N ALA A 50 -6.54 12.91 13.37
CA ALA A 50 -5.80 13.78 14.29
C ALA A 50 -4.55 14.42 13.66
N LEU A 51 -4.09 13.93 12.51
CA LEU A 51 -3.01 14.57 11.78
C LEU A 51 -3.54 15.81 11.05
N GLU A 52 -2.77 16.90 11.10
CA GLU A 52 -3.09 18.14 10.37
C GLU A 52 -2.96 17.96 8.85
N THR A 53 -2.17 16.99 8.42
CA THR A 53 -1.88 16.70 7.00
C THR A 53 -2.01 15.22 6.70
N THR A 54 -2.59 14.88 5.56
CA THR A 54 -2.65 13.49 5.08
C THR A 54 -1.24 12.95 4.82
N PRO A 55 -0.86 11.82 5.42
CA PRO A 55 0.42 11.17 5.17
C PRO A 55 0.62 10.84 3.68
N ALA A 56 1.84 11.03 3.18
CA ALA A 56 2.16 10.84 1.77
C ALA A 56 1.80 9.42 1.26
N ILE A 57 2.00 8.40 2.10
CA ILE A 57 1.65 7.01 1.74
C ILE A 57 0.14 6.84 1.55
N ILE A 58 -0.68 7.44 2.41
CA ILE A 58 -2.15 7.37 2.30
C ILE A 58 -2.63 8.14 1.07
N LYS A 59 -1.99 9.28 0.79
CA LYS A 59 -2.25 10.06 -0.42
C LYS A 59 -1.96 9.24 -1.68
N SER A 60 -0.77 8.65 -1.78
CA SER A 60 -0.37 7.80 -2.91
C SER A 60 -1.32 6.60 -3.12
N LEU A 61 -1.70 5.93 -2.03
CA LEU A 61 -2.65 4.80 -2.11
C LEU A 61 -4.04 5.26 -2.59
N SER A 62 -4.50 6.43 -2.16
CA SER A 62 -5.75 7.02 -2.62
C SER A 62 -5.69 7.38 -4.11
N GLU A 63 -4.56 7.93 -4.57
CA GLU A 63 -4.32 8.23 -5.98
C GLU A 63 -4.37 6.98 -6.85
N ASP A 64 -3.70 5.89 -6.46
CA ASP A 64 -3.66 4.65 -7.23
C ASP A 64 -5.03 3.97 -7.30
N ILE A 65 -5.79 3.95 -6.20
CA ILE A 65 -7.15 3.40 -6.17
C ILE A 65 -8.10 4.26 -7.01
N ALA A 66 -8.02 5.58 -6.90
CA ALA A 66 -8.82 6.49 -7.70
C ALA A 66 -8.49 6.38 -9.20
N ALA A 67 -7.20 6.31 -9.55
CA ALA A 67 -6.72 6.11 -10.91
C ALA A 67 -7.29 4.82 -11.53
N TYR A 68 -7.29 3.72 -10.78
CA TYR A 68 -7.93 2.48 -11.21
C TYR A 68 -9.44 2.67 -11.51
N TYR A 69 -10.19 3.35 -10.64
CA TYR A 69 -11.61 3.59 -10.88
C TYR A 69 -11.88 4.52 -12.07
N VAL A 70 -11.02 5.51 -12.32
CA VAL A 70 -11.08 6.37 -13.51
C VAL A 70 -10.82 5.56 -14.76
N MET A 71 -9.73 4.81 -14.82
CA MET A 71 -9.37 3.98 -15.98
C MET A 71 -10.42 2.92 -16.27
N ARG A 72 -10.97 2.29 -15.23
CA ARG A 72 -12.10 1.35 -15.38
C ARG A 72 -13.36 2.03 -15.92
N GLY A 73 -13.63 3.27 -15.51
CA GLY A 73 -14.77 4.06 -15.96
C GLY A 73 -14.66 4.54 -17.40
N LEU A 74 -13.45 4.90 -17.84
CA LEU A 74 -13.17 5.35 -19.20
C LEU A 74 -13.14 4.20 -20.22
N TYR A 75 -12.57 3.05 -19.84
CA TYR A 75 -12.23 1.98 -20.78
C TYR A 75 -13.00 0.67 -20.57
N SER A 76 -14.27 0.75 -20.13
CA SER A 76 -15.10 -0.38 -19.67
C SER A 76 -15.45 -1.48 -20.71
N GLY A 77 -14.63 -1.70 -21.75
CA GLY A 77 -15.00 -2.54 -22.89
C GLY A 77 -13.93 -3.50 -23.43
N LYS A 78 -12.67 -3.07 -23.62
CA LYS A 78 -11.59 -3.86 -24.27
C LYS A 78 -10.33 -2.98 -24.43
N MET A 79 -9.33 -3.08 -23.55
CA MET A 79 -7.99 -2.54 -23.84
C MET A 79 -6.91 -3.29 -23.05
N PRO A 80 -5.69 -3.48 -23.60
CA PRO A 80 -4.62 -4.28 -22.98
C PRO A 80 -3.93 -3.62 -21.77
N SER A 81 -4.12 -2.33 -21.52
CA SER A 81 -3.55 -1.59 -20.38
C SER A 81 -4.34 -1.74 -19.07
N THR A 82 -5.45 -2.51 -19.05
CA THR A 82 -6.18 -2.83 -17.81
C THR A 82 -5.32 -3.57 -16.79
N ASN A 83 -4.27 -4.27 -17.24
CA ASN A 83 -3.41 -5.06 -16.37
C ASN A 83 -2.51 -4.21 -15.46
N GLU A 84 -1.96 -3.09 -15.94
CA GLU A 84 -1.07 -2.28 -15.09
C GLU A 84 -1.85 -1.63 -13.94
N TRP A 85 -3.01 -1.03 -14.24
CA TRP A 85 -3.82 -0.36 -13.23
C TRP A 85 -4.50 -1.32 -12.26
N ILE A 86 -4.86 -2.53 -12.70
CA ILE A 86 -5.39 -3.55 -11.79
C ILE A 86 -4.29 -4.12 -10.89
N ASP A 87 -3.05 -4.21 -11.38
CA ASP A 87 -1.94 -4.69 -10.57
C ASP A 87 -1.50 -3.63 -9.55
N ARG A 88 -1.39 -2.35 -9.95
CA ARG A 88 -1.21 -1.24 -8.99
C ARG A 88 -2.31 -1.17 -7.95
N TYR A 89 -3.57 -1.39 -8.35
CA TYR A 89 -4.69 -1.45 -7.40
C TYR A 89 -4.54 -2.63 -6.41
N LYS A 90 -4.09 -3.80 -6.86
CA LYS A 90 -3.84 -4.94 -5.95
C LYS A 90 -2.68 -4.64 -5.00
N GLU A 91 -1.58 -4.08 -5.48
CA GLU A 91 -0.43 -3.68 -4.66
C GLU A 91 -0.82 -2.61 -3.61
N ALA A 92 -1.65 -1.64 -4.00
CA ALA A 92 -2.21 -0.65 -3.09
C ALA A 92 -3.06 -1.31 -2.00
N LYS A 93 -3.88 -2.31 -2.34
CA LYS A 93 -4.69 -3.05 -1.37
C LYS A 93 -3.87 -3.92 -0.44
N GLU A 94 -2.81 -4.55 -0.94
CA GLU A 94 -1.87 -5.32 -0.12
C GLU A 94 -1.17 -4.39 0.87
N THR A 95 -0.73 -3.22 0.42
CA THR A 95 -0.12 -2.21 1.30
C THR A 95 -1.12 -1.66 2.32
N LEU A 96 -2.38 -1.45 1.96
CA LEU A 96 -3.42 -1.07 2.93
C LEU A 96 -3.64 -2.15 3.98
N LYS A 97 -3.58 -3.42 3.59
CA LYS A 97 -3.70 -4.55 4.50
C LYS A 97 -2.50 -4.61 5.45
N ASP A 98 -1.28 -4.46 4.94
CA ASP A 98 -0.07 -4.38 5.77
C ASP A 98 -0.15 -3.26 6.82
N ILE A 99 -0.67 -2.09 6.40
CA ILE A 99 -0.88 -0.94 7.29
C ILE A 99 -1.94 -1.27 8.35
N ALA A 100 -3.06 -1.88 7.95
CA ALA A 100 -4.14 -2.26 8.86
C ALA A 100 -3.70 -3.34 9.87
N GLU A 101 -2.85 -4.26 9.45
CA GLU A 101 -2.24 -5.29 10.31
C GLU A 101 -1.08 -4.75 11.17
N GLY A 102 -0.64 -3.51 10.91
CA GLY A 102 0.44 -2.85 11.64
C GLY A 102 1.84 -3.33 11.28
N THR A 103 1.99 -4.09 10.18
CA THR A 103 3.30 -4.53 9.67
C THR A 103 4.04 -3.39 8.96
N LYS A 104 3.29 -2.45 8.34
CA LYS A 104 3.80 -1.17 7.83
C LYS A 104 3.30 -0.02 8.68
N GLN A 105 4.23 0.81 9.16
CA GLN A 105 3.89 2.02 9.89
C GLN A 105 3.66 3.19 8.94
N ILE A 106 2.66 4.00 9.24
CA ILE A 106 2.45 5.29 8.59
C ILE A 106 3.32 6.32 9.31
N GLU A 107 4.16 7.04 8.58
CA GLU A 107 4.95 8.13 9.13
C GLU A 107 4.04 9.16 9.84
N GLY A 108 4.35 9.48 11.09
CA GLY A 108 3.55 10.39 11.93
C GLY A 108 2.47 9.70 12.78
N ILE A 109 2.17 8.42 12.55
CA ILE A 109 1.21 7.66 13.36
C ILE A 109 1.94 6.55 14.12
N THR A 110 2.13 6.75 15.44
CA THR A 110 2.60 5.69 16.33
C THR A 110 1.42 4.98 16.96
N LEU A 111 0.70 4.17 16.20
CA LEU A 111 -0.27 3.26 16.79
C LEU A 111 0.49 2.11 17.45
N LYS A 112 0.22 1.88 18.74
CA LYS A 112 0.48 0.58 19.38
C LYS A 112 -0.50 -0.45 18.81
N VAL A 113 -0.49 -0.68 17.49
CA VAL A 113 -1.05 -1.89 16.94
C VAL A 113 -0.26 -3.01 17.59
N GLY A 114 -0.96 -3.91 18.30
CA GLY A 114 -0.38 -4.94 19.17
C GLY A 114 0.89 -5.46 18.54
N ALA A 115 2.02 -5.08 19.17
CA ALA A 115 3.32 -5.24 18.57
C ALA A 115 3.51 -6.73 18.26
N ILE A 116 3.32 -7.13 17.01
CA ILE A 116 4.20 -8.14 16.43
C ILE A 116 5.51 -7.38 16.23
N GLN A 117 6.17 -7.10 17.35
CA GLN A 117 7.62 -7.04 17.35
C GLN A 117 8.01 -8.39 16.76
N SER A 118 8.41 -8.39 15.49
CA SER A 118 9.30 -9.42 15.00
C SER A 118 10.56 -9.29 15.85
N SER A 119 10.52 -9.86 17.04
CA SER A 119 11.66 -9.91 17.91
C SER A 119 12.61 -10.88 17.21
N THR A 120 13.74 -10.37 16.77
CA THR A 120 14.90 -11.21 16.44
C THR A 120 15.45 -11.95 17.67
N SER A 121 14.75 -11.90 18.82
CA SER A 121 14.96 -12.78 19.96
C SER A 121 14.62 -14.22 19.59
N GLY A 122 15.57 -14.90 18.93
CA GLY A 122 15.47 -16.29 18.50
C GLY A 122 15.77 -16.53 17.02
N TYR A 123 15.99 -15.49 16.21
CA TYR A 123 16.37 -15.68 14.80
C TYR A 123 17.87 -15.98 14.71
N ASN A 124 18.22 -17.26 14.65
CA ASN A 124 19.56 -17.69 14.23
C ASN A 124 19.69 -17.44 12.72
N ARG A 125 20.33 -16.33 12.35
CA ARG A 125 20.66 -16.02 10.94
C ARG A 125 21.49 -17.17 10.38
N THR A 126 21.02 -17.78 9.29
CA THR A 126 21.73 -18.87 8.59
C THR A 126 22.94 -18.35 7.81
N PHE A 127 23.03 -17.03 7.58
CA PHE A 127 24.14 -16.38 6.90
C PHE A 127 24.62 -15.20 7.75
N ASN A 128 25.83 -15.33 8.27
CA ASN A 128 26.50 -14.31 9.06
C ASN A 128 27.25 -13.40 8.08
N GLU A 129 26.75 -12.18 7.82
CA GLU A 129 27.30 -11.21 6.86
C GLU A 129 28.60 -10.52 7.34
N LEU A 130 29.43 -11.20 8.14
CA LEU A 130 30.63 -10.60 8.74
C LEU A 130 31.96 -11.24 8.36
N ASP A 131 32.02 -12.22 7.45
CA ASP A 131 33.30 -12.64 6.88
C ASP A 131 33.11 -13.51 5.62
N GLU A 132 33.57 -13.05 4.45
CA GLU A 132 33.53 -13.81 3.19
C GLU A 132 34.50 -15.00 3.18
N THR A 133 35.30 -15.20 4.24
CA THR A 133 36.25 -16.31 4.37
C THR A 133 35.84 -17.46 5.29
N ASN A 134 34.71 -17.39 5.99
CA ASN A 134 34.26 -18.45 6.92
C ASN A 134 32.86 -19.00 6.57
N TRP A 135 32.72 -19.60 5.39
CA TRP A 135 31.58 -20.45 5.10
C TRP A 135 31.78 -21.83 5.76
N GLU A 136 31.39 -21.95 7.03
CA GLU A 136 31.25 -23.26 7.64
C GLU A 136 29.91 -23.88 7.21
N VAL A 137 29.99 -25.02 6.52
CA VAL A 137 28.83 -25.85 6.20
C VAL A 137 28.38 -26.52 7.49
N ASP A 138 27.12 -26.28 7.87
CA ASP A 138 26.48 -26.91 9.04
C ASP A 138 26.61 -28.45 8.95
N PRO A 139 27.40 -29.09 9.84
CA PRO A 139 27.61 -30.54 9.81
C PRO A 139 26.32 -31.33 10.05
N ASN A 140 25.28 -30.72 10.63
CA ASN A 140 24.04 -31.41 10.98
C ASN A 140 23.08 -31.57 9.78
N LYS A 141 23.34 -30.96 8.62
CA LYS A 141 22.49 -31.15 7.42
C LYS A 141 22.79 -32.40 6.58
N ILE A 142 23.85 -33.14 6.91
CA ILE A 142 24.20 -34.38 6.18
C ILE A 142 23.34 -35.57 6.63
N GLY A 143 22.76 -35.52 7.84
CA GLY A 143 21.94 -36.61 8.39
C GLY A 143 20.52 -36.73 7.83
N ASP A 144 20.02 -35.72 7.10
CA ASP A 144 18.66 -35.71 6.53
C ASP A 144 18.62 -36.18 5.06
N LEU A 145 19.71 -36.77 4.57
CA LEU A 145 19.84 -37.28 3.19
C LEU A 145 20.08 -38.80 3.08
N GLU A 146 19.64 -39.58 4.08
CA GLU A 146 19.45 -41.05 3.93
C GLU A 146 17.97 -41.44 3.79
#